data_AF-X1HNK9-F1
#
_entry.id   AF-X1HNK9-F1
#
_cell.length_a   1.000
_cell.length_b   1.000
_cell.length_c   1.000
_cell.angle_alpha   90.00
_cell.angle_beta   90.00
_cell.angle_gamma   90.00
#
_symmetry.space_group_name_H-M   'P 1'
#
loop_
_entity.id
_entity.type
_entity.pdbx_description
1 polymer ?
#
loop_
_entity_poly.entity_id
_entity_poly.type
_entity_poly.pdbx_seq_one_letter_code
_entity_poly.pdbx_strand_id
1 'polypeptide(L)'
;MDLEKIERVKTLAIIAMFSDDYLMERLVLKGGNAMDIVHKVAARASMDLDFSIVGEFSREELGSIEDRVQRVLSETFREAGFKVFDVKFLERPEMVTPDMA
;
A
#
# COMPACT_ATOMS: atom_id res chain seq x y z
N MET A 1 -15.97 -16.14 0.05
CA MET A 1 -15.31 -14.89 -0.38
C MET A 1 -14.89 -15.07 -1.83
N ASP A 2 -15.06 -14.05 -2.66
CA ASP A 2 -14.67 -14.10 -4.07
C ASP A 2 -13.16 -13.79 -4.18
N LEU A 3 -12.36 -14.85 -4.30
CA LEU A 3 -10.89 -14.78 -4.33
C LEU A 3 -10.38 -13.94 -5.51
N GLU A 4 -11.02 -14.04 -6.67
CA GLU A 4 -10.63 -13.29 -7.87
C GLU A 4 -10.80 -11.78 -7.66
N LYS A 5 -11.87 -11.36 -6.98
CA LYS A 5 -12.06 -9.93 -6.63
C LYS A 5 -10.99 -9.42 -5.67
N ILE A 6 -10.58 -10.22 -4.69
CA ILE A 6 -9.52 -9.84 -3.75
C ILE A 6 -8.19 -9.67 -4.49
N GLU A 7 -7.84 -10.64 -5.35
CA GLU A 7 -6.63 -10.56 -6.18
C GLU A 7 -6.66 -9.33 -7.10
N ARG A 8 -7.83 -9.00 -7.66
CA ARG A 8 -8.01 -7.80 -8.47
C ARG A 8 -7.76 -6.52 -7.68
N VAL A 9 -8.33 -6.40 -6.48
CA VAL A 9 -8.13 -5.23 -5.60
C VAL A 9 -6.65 -5.09 -5.21
N LYS A 10 -5.99 -6.19 -4.84
CA LYS A 10 -4.54 -6.18 -4.51
C LYS A 10 -3.70 -5.73 -5.69
N THR A 11 -3.99 -6.26 -6.88
CA THR A 11 -3.28 -5.89 -8.11
C THR A 11 -3.44 -4.40 -8.40
N LEU A 12 -4.66 -3.86 -8.29
CA LEU A 12 -4.92 -2.42 -8.49
C LEU A 12 -4.21 -1.56 -7.45
N ALA A 13 -4.18 -1.97 -6.19
CA ALA A 13 -3.46 -1.23 -5.14
C ALA A 13 -1.94 -1.21 -5.39
N ILE A 14 -1.35 -2.31 -5.88
CA ILE A 14 0.07 -2.33 -6.24
C ILE A 14 0.34 -1.44 -7.45
N ILE A 15 -0.49 -1.53 -8.49
CA ILE A 15 -0.38 -0.64 -9.67
C ILE A 15 -0.45 0.82 -9.21
N ALA A 16 -1.37 1.16 -8.32
CA ALA A 16 -1.50 2.50 -7.78
C ALA A 16 -0.22 2.95 -7.04
N MET A 17 0.33 2.13 -6.13
CA MET A 17 1.52 2.52 -5.36
C MET A 17 2.76 2.71 -6.24
N PHE A 18 2.85 2.01 -7.38
CA PHE A 18 3.98 2.11 -8.31
C PHE A 18 3.71 2.98 -9.55
N SER A 19 2.57 3.68 -9.63
CA SER A 19 2.26 4.60 -10.74
C SER A 19 2.71 6.05 -10.52
N ASP A 20 3.18 6.36 -9.31
CA ASP A 20 3.82 7.64 -8.97
C ASP A 20 5.32 7.42 -8.80
N ASP A 21 6.12 8.17 -9.55
CA ASP A 21 7.58 8.01 -9.60
C ASP A 21 8.23 8.13 -8.20
N TYR A 22 7.75 9.04 -7.35
CA TYR A 22 8.29 9.21 -6.01
C TYR A 22 7.98 7.99 -5.14
N LEU A 23 6.73 7.49 -5.18
CA LEU A 23 6.38 6.28 -4.45
C LEU A 23 7.13 5.05 -5.00
N MET A 24 7.33 4.96 -6.31
CA MET A 24 8.08 3.88 -6.95
C MET A 24 9.54 3.83 -6.51
N GLU A 25 10.20 4.98 -6.38
CA GLU A 25 11.59 5.05 -5.91
C GLU A 25 11.72 4.76 -4.41
N ARG A 26 10.68 5.07 -3.63
CA ARG A 26 10.72 4.96 -2.17
C ARG A 26 10.14 3.65 -1.64
N LEU A 27 9.26 2.96 -2.36
CA LEU A 27 8.60 1.75 -1.91
C LEU A 27 9.22 0.49 -2.53
N VAL A 28 9.38 -0.54 -1.72
CA VAL A 28 9.77 -1.88 -2.16
C VAL A 28 8.71 -2.86 -1.68
N LEU A 29 8.01 -3.53 -2.59
CA LEU A 29 7.04 -4.56 -2.25
C LEU A 29 7.76 -5.75 -1.60
N LYS A 30 7.28 -6.19 -0.43
CA LYS A 30 7.88 -7.31 0.32
C LYS A 30 6.84 -8.34 0.76
N GLY A 31 7.37 -9.38 1.41
CA GLY A 31 6.58 -10.37 2.15
C GLY A 31 5.86 -11.37 1.26
N GLY A 32 4.84 -12.01 1.84
CA GLY A 32 4.00 -13.00 1.17
C GLY A 32 3.33 -12.46 -0.09
N ASN A 33 3.03 -11.16 -0.15
CA ASN A 33 2.42 -10.52 -1.32
C ASN A 33 3.30 -10.58 -2.58
N ALA A 34 4.60 -10.32 -2.44
CA ALA A 34 5.53 -10.43 -3.56
C ALA A 34 5.64 -11.89 -4.04
N MET A 35 5.70 -12.84 -3.10
CA MET A 35 5.77 -14.27 -3.41
C MET A 35 4.48 -14.79 -4.03
N ASP A 36 3.31 -14.33 -3.59
CA ASP A 36 2.00 -14.69 -4.12
C ASP A 36 1.86 -14.25 -5.59
N ILE A 37 2.31 -13.03 -5.90
CA ILE A 37 2.23 -12.48 -7.27
C ILE A 37 3.18 -13.21 -8.22
N VAL A 38 4.40 -13.50 -7.78
CA VAL A 38 5.45 -14.10 -8.62
C VAL A 38 5.29 -15.62 -8.73
N HIS A 39 4.97 -16.30 -7.64
CA HIS A 39 4.99 -17.76 -7.57
C HIS A 39 3.60 -18.40 -7.47
N LYS A 40 2.51 -17.61 -7.35
CA LYS A 40 1.11 -18.11 -7.24
C LYS A 40 0.93 -19.21 -6.19
N VAL A 41 1.77 -19.22 -5.14
CA VAL A 41 1.72 -20.25 -4.10
C VAL A 41 0.60 -19.87 -3.14
N ALA A 42 -0.62 -20.24 -3.48
CA ALA A 42 -1.80 -20.01 -2.65
C ALA A 42 -1.68 -20.77 -1.31
N ALA A 43 -1.10 -20.12 -0.31
CA ALA A 43 -1.06 -20.61 1.06
C ALA A 43 -1.39 -19.45 2.02
N ARG A 44 -2.69 -19.15 2.14
CA ARG A 44 -3.27 -18.00 2.87
C ARG A 44 -2.81 -16.66 2.27
N ALA A 45 -3.51 -16.20 1.23
CA ALA A 45 -3.32 -14.86 0.69
C ALA A 45 -3.56 -13.85 1.81
N SER A 46 -2.49 -13.19 2.29
CA SER A 46 -2.61 -12.03 3.16
C SER A 46 -3.48 -10.99 2.45
N MET A 47 -4.43 -10.37 3.15
CA MET A 47 -5.22 -9.28 2.58
C MET A 47 -4.41 -7.97 2.55
N ASP A 48 -3.47 -7.84 3.47
CA ASP A 48 -2.64 -6.65 3.63
C ASP A 48 -1.55 -6.61 2.56
N LEU A 49 -1.13 -5.41 2.17
CA LEU A 49 0.02 -5.17 1.30
C LEU A 49 1.15 -4.53 2.10
N ASP A 50 2.28 -5.22 2.17
CA ASP A 50 3.45 -4.76 2.93
C ASP A 50 4.51 -4.21 2.00
N PHE A 51 4.90 -2.96 2.27
CA PHE A 51 5.99 -2.29 1.60
C PHE A 51 7.07 -1.96 2.62
N SER A 52 8.31 -2.03 2.19
CA SER A 52 9.37 -1.31 2.89
C SER A 52 9.64 0.02 2.23
N ILE A 53 10.03 0.96 3.05
CA ILE A 53 10.40 2.30 2.63
C ILE A 53 11.93 2.35 2.53
N VAL A 54 12.44 2.90 1.44
CA VAL A 54 13.85 3.23 1.27
C VAL A 54 14.12 4.54 2.02
N GLY A 55 15.02 4.48 3.00
CA GLY A 55 15.28 5.59 3.91
C GLY A 55 14.11 5.85 4.87
N GLU A 56 13.94 7.11 5.26
CA GLU A 56 12.85 7.56 6.14
C GLU A 56 12.06 8.68 5.47
N PHE A 57 10.76 8.76 5.74
CA PHE A 57 9.96 9.92 5.35
C PHE A 57 10.11 11.00 6.41
N SER A 58 10.46 12.21 6.00
CA SER A 58 10.50 13.34 6.93
C SER A 58 9.08 13.77 7.30
N ARG A 59 8.91 14.43 8.46
CA ARG A 59 7.60 14.93 8.90
C ARG A 59 6.98 15.91 7.90
N GLU A 60 7.81 16.67 7.22
CA GLU A 60 7.42 17.63 6.20
C GLU A 60 6.94 16.94 4.92
N GLU A 61 7.45 15.74 4.61
CA GLU A 61 7.06 14.95 3.45
C GLU A 61 5.73 14.21 3.65
N LEU A 62 5.35 13.88 4.89
CA LEU A 62 4.19 13.02 5.19
C LEU A 62 2.89 13.51 4.53
N GLY A 63 2.62 14.82 4.54
CA GLY A 63 1.43 15.37 3.89
C GLY A 63 1.44 15.17 2.37
N SER A 64 2.59 15.39 1.71
CA SER A 64 2.71 15.13 0.27
C SER A 64 2.59 13.65 -0.05
N ILE A 65 3.06 12.76 0.82
CA ILE A 65 2.97 11.32 0.64
C ILE A 65 1.50 10.87 0.76
N GLU A 66 0.78 11.35 1.77
CA GLU A 66 -0.65 11.10 1.92
C GLU A 66 -1.42 11.52 0.65
N ASP A 67 -1.21 12.74 0.17
CA ASP A 67 -1.85 13.26 -1.05
C ASP A 67 -1.56 12.37 -2.26
N ARG A 68 -0.29 11.95 -2.44
CA ARG A 68 0.11 11.05 -3.52
C ARG A 68 -0.61 9.71 -3.41
N VAL A 69 -0.58 9.06 -2.25
CA VAL A 69 -1.23 7.76 -2.00
C VAL A 69 -2.73 7.83 -2.27
N GLN A 70 -3.41 8.85 -1.74
CA GLN A 70 -4.85 9.04 -1.96
C GLN A 70 -5.18 9.26 -3.45
N ARG A 71 -4.38 10.07 -4.13
CA ARG A 71 -4.54 10.36 -5.56
C ARG A 71 -4.37 9.11 -6.41
N VAL A 72 -3.24 8.39 -6.30
CA VAL A 72 -2.97 7.23 -7.15
C VAL A 72 -3.95 6.09 -6.91
N LEU A 73 -4.38 5.86 -5.66
CA LEU A 73 -5.43 4.90 -5.35
C LEU A 73 -6.73 5.30 -6.05
N SER A 74 -7.15 6.56 -5.91
CA SER A 74 -8.39 7.04 -6.50
C SER A 74 -8.39 6.96 -8.02
N GLU A 75 -7.29 7.34 -8.67
CA GLU A 75 -7.15 7.32 -10.13
C GLU A 75 -7.18 5.88 -10.66
N THR A 76 -6.33 5.01 -10.13
CA THR A 76 -6.18 3.62 -10.59
C THR A 76 -7.47 2.82 -10.40
N PHE A 77 -8.14 2.96 -9.26
CA PHE A 77 -9.39 2.24 -9.00
C PHE A 77 -10.56 2.80 -9.82
N ARG A 78 -10.61 4.11 -10.05
CA ARG A 78 -11.64 4.73 -10.88
C ARG A 78 -11.58 4.23 -12.32
N GLU A 79 -10.38 4.09 -12.88
CA GLU A 79 -10.19 3.52 -14.23
C GLU A 79 -10.65 2.06 -14.31
N ALA A 80 -10.57 1.32 -13.20
CA ALA A 80 -11.08 -0.04 -13.10
C ALA A 80 -12.57 -0.12 -12.73
N GLY A 81 -13.29 1.00 -12.67
CA GLY A 81 -14.73 1.05 -12.36
C GLY A 81 -15.08 1.01 -10.87
N PHE A 82 -14.11 1.24 -9.99
CA PHE A 82 -14.29 1.28 -8.53
C PHE A 82 -14.23 2.69 -7.97
N LYS A 83 -14.80 2.88 -6.78
CA LYS A 83 -14.66 4.11 -6.00
C LYS A 83 -13.92 3.79 -4.69
N VAL A 84 -12.79 4.46 -4.49
CA VAL A 84 -12.08 4.44 -3.21
C VAL A 84 -12.78 5.40 -2.24
N PHE A 85 -12.94 4.99 -0.99
CA PHE A 85 -13.53 5.75 0.10
C PHE A 85 -12.85 5.37 1.44
N ASP A 86 -12.96 6.25 2.44
CA ASP A 86 -12.41 6.05 3.80
C ASP A 86 -10.90 5.73 3.83
N VAL A 87 -10.11 6.38 2.96
CA VAL A 87 -8.64 6.27 2.99
C VAL A 87 -8.12 6.96 4.25
N LYS A 88 -7.31 6.25 5.03
CA LYS A 88 -6.65 6.76 6.23
C LYS A 88 -5.16 6.57 6.10
N PHE A 89 -4.40 7.63 6.28
CA PHE A 89 -2.95 7.61 6.32
C PHE A 89 -2.49 7.88 7.76
N LEU A 90 -1.77 6.94 8.36
CA LEU A 90 -1.40 6.99 9.78
C LEU A 90 0.07 6.57 9.94
N GLU A 91 0.83 7.38 10.67
CA GLU A 91 2.17 7.00 11.15
C GLU A 91 2.04 5.95 12.26
N ARG A 92 2.87 4.90 12.22
CA ARG A 92 2.92 3.81 13.21
C ARG A 92 4.37 3.53 13.60
N PRO A 93 4.65 3.18 14.87
CA PRO A 93 3.70 3.04 15.99
C PRO A 93 3.17 4.41 16.47
N GLU A 94 1.94 4.45 16.97
CA GLU A 94 1.49 5.62 17.74
C GLU A 94 2.49 5.79 18.88
N MET A 95 3.06 7.00 19.05
CA MET A 95 4.15 7.29 19.99
C MET A 95 4.03 6.45 21.27
N VAL A 96 5.01 5.57 21.47
CA VAL A 96 5.04 4.63 22.57
C VAL A 96 5.04 5.43 23.88
N THR A 97 4.07 5.18 24.75
CA THR A 97 4.05 5.78 26.09
C THR A 97 5.28 5.33 26.89
N PRO A 98 5.73 6.11 27.91
CA PRO A 98 6.98 5.88 28.64
C PRO A 98 7.12 4.50 29.33
N ASP A 99 6.07 3.68 29.37
CA ASP A 99 6.04 2.38 30.05
C ASP A 99 6.69 1.22 29.25
N MET A 100 7.37 1.51 28.14
CA MET A 100 8.03 0.49 27.29
C MET A 100 9.55 0.71 27.11
N ALA A 101 10.21 1.46 28.01
CA ALA A 101 11.67 1.65 28.04
C ALA A 101 12.37 0.70 29.03
#